data_AF-A0A397U2V3-F1
#
_entry.id   AF-A0A397U2V3-F1
#
_cell.length_a   1.000
_cell.length_b   1.000
_cell.length_c   1.000
_cell.angle_alpha   90.00
_cell.angle_beta   90.00
_cell.angle_gamma   90.00
#
_symmetry.space_group_name_H-M   'P 1'
#
loop_
_entity.id
_entity.type
_entity.pdbx_description
1 polymer ?
#
loop_
_entity_poly.entity_id
_entity_poly.type
_entity_poly.pdbx_seq_one_letter_code
_entity_poly.pdbx_strand_id
1 'polypeptide(L)'
;MLPLKSTGEELNRNERKLYKSTQKYFFKNKVDKWSVPQYYKYEERKGGKKLQVNVRKEIFEMHLDHQLQNGAFTATKYLKLKNESKVAQLSPPVQQKDLIIAGRSPNNYINGSDYIRKDLPDQTKNLLRLEMEKDISTSDEAGFIYMFTIVNSQNKSKQYFKIGRGKDVEKRLKQWEKKCSYNANLLEKFKCKYTHRVERLIHLELSNIKVSLPPCSGCKEIHKEWFDGGLISNTKGSGLKAIKKVIQNWITFCDQVYGPA
;
A
#
# COMPACT_ATOMS: atom_id res chain seq x y z
N MET A 1 26.54 3.36 25.94
CA MET A 1 27.39 2.65 24.96
C MET A 1 26.79 1.29 24.67
N LEU A 2 26.22 1.11 23.48
CA LEU A 2 26.25 -0.07 22.62
C LEU A 2 25.64 0.40 21.27
N PRO A 3 26.27 0.13 20.12
CA PRO A 3 26.04 0.90 18.91
C PRO A 3 24.87 0.37 18.07
N LEU A 4 24.06 1.32 17.59
CA LEU A 4 23.25 1.19 16.38
C LEU A 4 24.19 0.88 15.20
N LYS A 5 24.02 -0.28 14.55
CA LYS A 5 24.51 -0.47 13.18
C LYS A 5 23.38 -0.15 12.21
N SER A 6 23.67 0.84 11.39
CA SER A 6 22.86 1.40 10.33
C SER A 6 22.87 0.54 9.06
N THR A 7 21.92 0.87 8.19
CA THR A 7 21.92 0.77 6.71
C THR A 7 21.58 -0.55 6.02
N GLY A 8 20.54 -0.46 5.17
CA GLY A 8 20.32 -1.18 3.92
C GLY A 8 20.91 -2.58 3.79
N GLU A 9 20.05 -3.60 3.84
CA GLU A 9 20.44 -4.90 3.32
C GLU A 9 20.59 -4.81 1.80
N GLU A 10 21.85 -4.71 1.36
CA GLU A 10 22.25 -5.03 0.01
C GLU A 10 21.69 -6.42 -0.37
N LEU A 11 20.86 -6.48 -1.41
CA LEU A 11 20.40 -7.75 -2.00
C LEU A 11 21.58 -8.72 -2.12
N ASN A 12 21.44 -9.93 -1.63
CA ASN A 12 22.49 -10.93 -1.71
C ASN A 12 22.75 -11.34 -3.18
N ARG A 13 23.88 -12.00 -3.47
CA ARG A 13 24.29 -12.35 -4.84
C ARG A 13 23.23 -13.15 -5.62
N ASN A 14 22.42 -13.95 -4.93
CA ASN A 14 21.34 -14.74 -5.53
C ASN A 14 20.08 -13.91 -5.75
N GLU A 15 19.73 -13.03 -4.81
CA GLU A 15 18.64 -12.05 -4.95
C GLU A 15 18.94 -11.05 -6.07
N ARG A 16 20.19 -10.59 -6.23
CA ARG A 16 20.61 -9.76 -7.37
C ARG A 16 20.49 -10.50 -8.70
N LYS A 17 20.82 -11.80 -8.75
CA LYS A 17 20.68 -12.63 -9.96
C LYS A 17 19.21 -12.83 -10.33
N LEU A 18 18.35 -13.12 -9.35
CA LEU A 18 16.91 -13.29 -9.53
C LEU A 18 16.23 -11.96 -9.89
N TYR A 19 16.65 -10.85 -9.27
CA TYR A 19 16.17 -9.49 -9.58
C TYR A 19 16.61 -9.02 -10.99
N LYS A 20 17.84 -9.33 -11.40
CA LYS A 20 18.34 -8.99 -12.76
C LYS A 20 17.68 -9.83 -13.85
N SER A 21 17.42 -11.12 -13.62
CA SER A 21 16.73 -11.97 -14.61
C SER A 21 15.26 -11.56 -14.76
N THR A 22 14.59 -11.20 -13.66
CA THR A 22 13.20 -10.73 -13.66
C THR A 22 13.06 -9.33 -14.25
N GLN A 23 13.95 -8.38 -13.97
CA GLN A 23 13.92 -7.04 -14.60
C GLN A 23 13.98 -7.10 -16.14
N LYS A 24 14.79 -8.01 -16.69
CA LYS A 24 14.92 -8.20 -18.15
C LYS A 24 13.63 -8.75 -18.79
N TYR A 25 12.88 -9.57 -18.06
CA TYR A 25 11.57 -10.10 -18.46
C TYR A 25 10.46 -9.04 -18.39
N PHE A 26 10.42 -8.21 -17.34
CA PHE A 26 9.45 -7.11 -17.21
C PHE A 26 9.59 -6.04 -18.30
N PHE A 27 10.83 -5.69 -18.67
CA PHE A 27 11.09 -4.69 -19.71
C PHE A 27 10.68 -5.19 -21.11
N LYS A 28 10.84 -6.50 -21.37
CA LYS A 28 10.51 -7.12 -22.65
C LYS A 28 9.00 -7.31 -22.87
N ASN A 29 8.22 -7.54 -21.79
CA ASN A 29 6.81 -7.93 -21.89
C ASN A 29 5.80 -6.85 -21.46
N LYS A 30 6.22 -5.61 -21.17
CA LYS A 30 5.35 -4.47 -20.78
C LYS A 30 4.30 -4.82 -19.71
N VAL A 31 4.66 -5.67 -18.74
CA VAL A 31 3.74 -6.11 -17.69
C VAL A 31 3.69 -5.04 -16.58
N ASP A 32 2.48 -4.57 -16.26
CA ASP A 32 2.24 -3.50 -15.30
C ASP A 32 2.69 -3.84 -13.87
N LYS A 33 3.40 -2.90 -13.25
CA LYS A 33 4.18 -3.08 -12.01
C LYS A 33 3.40 -2.91 -10.69
N TRP A 34 2.06 -2.91 -10.72
CA TRP A 34 1.23 -2.55 -9.55
C TRP A 34 0.06 -3.51 -9.32
N SER A 35 0.39 -4.77 -9.08
CA SER A 35 -0.39 -5.65 -8.20
C SER A 35 0.20 -5.61 -6.79
N VAL A 36 -0.65 -5.58 -5.76
CA VAL A 36 -0.21 -5.70 -4.36
C VAL A 36 0.53 -7.04 -4.24
N PRO A 37 1.81 -7.08 -3.82
CA PRO A 37 2.53 -8.35 -3.82
C PRO A 37 1.94 -9.27 -2.76
N GLN A 38 1.38 -10.41 -3.16
CA GLN A 38 1.16 -11.53 -2.24
C GLN A 38 2.54 -12.12 -1.90
N TYR A 39 2.77 -12.67 -0.71
CA TYR A 39 4.05 -13.31 -0.35
C TYR A 39 3.79 -14.77 0.05
N TYR A 40 4.65 -15.69 -0.37
CA TYR A 40 4.68 -17.09 0.06
C TYR A 40 5.88 -17.37 0.93
N LYS A 41 5.65 -18.21 1.95
CA LYS A 41 6.72 -18.90 2.66
C LYS A 41 7.10 -20.15 1.89
N TYR A 42 8.37 -20.31 1.56
CA TYR A 42 8.91 -21.59 1.12
C TYR A 42 10.15 -21.96 1.95
N GLU A 43 10.36 -23.26 2.15
CA GLU A 43 11.55 -23.79 2.83
C GLU A 43 12.62 -24.17 1.80
N GLU A 44 13.78 -23.55 1.88
CA GLU A 44 14.96 -23.96 1.11
C GLU A 44 15.94 -24.73 1.99
N ARG A 45 16.59 -25.76 1.43
CA ARG A 45 17.67 -26.49 2.10
C ARG A 45 19.00 -26.03 1.55
N LYS A 46 19.84 -25.44 2.40
CA LYS A 46 21.21 -25.05 2.03
C LYS A 46 22.19 -25.52 3.10
N GLY A 47 23.13 -26.38 2.72
CA GLY A 47 24.12 -26.96 3.65
C GLY A 47 23.50 -27.71 4.84
N GLY A 48 22.38 -28.41 4.62
CA GLY A 48 21.67 -29.17 5.66
C GLY A 48 20.79 -28.35 6.60
N LYS A 49 20.82 -27.01 6.55
CA LYS A 49 19.94 -26.13 7.35
C LYS A 49 18.72 -25.68 6.55
N LYS A 50 17.55 -25.73 7.19
CA LYS A 50 16.29 -25.19 6.67
C LYS A 50 16.26 -23.68 6.88
N LEU A 51 16.03 -22.91 5.83
CA LEU A 51 15.83 -21.47 5.89
C LEU A 51 14.43 -21.15 5.39
N GLN A 52 13.66 -20.37 6.17
CA GLN A 52 12.38 -19.82 5.74
C GLN A 52 12.60 -18.48 5.07
N VAL A 53 12.08 -18.32 3.86
CA VAL A 53 12.18 -17.10 3.07
C VAL A 53 10.80 -16.68 2.56
N ASN A 54 10.53 -15.38 2.58
CA ASN A 54 9.29 -14.78 2.10
C ASN A 54 9.50 -14.25 0.68
N VAL A 55 8.85 -14.84 -0.32
CA VAL A 55 8.97 -14.44 -1.74
C VAL A 55 7.63 -14.02 -2.29
N ARG A 56 7.60 -12.98 -3.13
CA ARG A 56 6.36 -12.52 -3.76
C ARG A 56 5.72 -13.64 -4.59
N LYS A 57 4.40 -13.78 -4.53
CA LYS A 57 3.61 -14.81 -5.22
C LYS A 57 3.89 -14.85 -6.70
N GLU A 58 3.89 -13.69 -7.31
CA GLU A 58 4.11 -13.56 -8.74
C GLU A 58 5.52 -14.06 -9.08
N ILE A 59 6.52 -13.77 -8.22
CA ILE A 59 7.89 -14.25 -8.39
C ILE A 59 7.99 -15.77 -8.15
N PHE A 60 7.25 -16.30 -7.19
CA PHE A 60 7.23 -17.73 -6.87
C PHE A 60 6.55 -18.56 -7.98
N GLU A 61 5.34 -18.15 -8.40
CA GLU A 61 4.60 -18.80 -9.50
C GLU A 61 5.40 -18.73 -10.81
N MET A 62 6.00 -17.57 -11.13
CA MET A 62 6.87 -17.42 -12.30
C MET A 62 8.14 -18.27 -12.22
N HIS A 63 8.71 -18.46 -11.02
CA HIS A 63 9.84 -19.37 -10.84
C HIS A 63 9.44 -20.82 -11.09
N LEU A 64 8.27 -21.26 -10.58
CA LEU A 64 7.75 -22.60 -10.82
C LEU A 64 7.47 -22.85 -12.31
N ASP A 65 6.88 -21.88 -13.00
CA ASP A 65 6.62 -21.97 -14.45
C ASP A 65 7.93 -22.08 -15.26
N HIS A 66 8.94 -21.30 -14.91
CA HIS A 66 10.26 -21.37 -15.56
C HIS A 66 10.99 -22.69 -15.29
N GLN A 67 10.87 -23.26 -14.08
CA GLN A 67 11.45 -24.58 -13.77
C GLN A 67 10.72 -25.72 -14.52
N LEU A 68 9.40 -25.61 -14.71
CA LEU A 68 8.62 -26.56 -15.50
C LEU A 68 9.02 -26.51 -16.99
N GLN A 69 9.13 -25.30 -17.56
CA GLN A 69 9.50 -25.12 -18.97
C GLN A 69 10.91 -25.62 -19.31
N ASN A 70 11.83 -25.56 -18.34
CA ASN A 70 13.21 -26.06 -18.52
C ASN A 70 13.36 -27.55 -18.14
N GLY A 71 12.28 -28.27 -17.87
CA GLY A 71 12.30 -29.69 -17.53
C GLY A 71 12.89 -30.02 -16.16
N ALA A 72 13.13 -29.02 -15.31
CA ALA A 72 13.68 -29.21 -13.97
C ALA A 72 12.64 -29.80 -12.99
N PHE A 73 11.35 -29.70 -13.29
CA PHE A 73 10.24 -30.33 -12.56
C PHE A 73 9.34 -31.14 -13.48
N THR A 74 8.73 -32.18 -12.90
CA THR A 74 7.59 -32.87 -13.51
C THR A 74 6.31 -32.06 -13.31
N ALA A 75 5.35 -32.20 -14.23
CA ALA A 75 4.03 -31.55 -14.12
C ALA A 75 3.33 -31.86 -12.79
N THR A 76 3.52 -33.07 -12.25
CA THR A 76 2.99 -33.50 -10.95
C THR A 76 3.62 -32.73 -9.78
N LYS A 77 4.94 -32.47 -9.82
CA LYS A 77 5.64 -31.69 -8.80
C LYS A 77 5.25 -30.21 -8.86
N TYR A 78 5.04 -29.68 -10.05
CA TYR A 78 4.50 -28.33 -10.26
C TYR A 78 3.09 -28.17 -9.67
N LEU A 79 2.16 -29.07 -10.01
CA LEU A 79 0.77 -29.02 -9.52
C LEU A 79 0.69 -29.19 -8.01
N LYS A 80 1.53 -30.05 -7.41
CA LYS A 80 1.62 -30.20 -5.96
C LYS A 80 2.04 -28.91 -5.26
N LEU A 81 3.13 -28.28 -5.71
CA LEU A 81 3.60 -27.01 -5.15
C LEU A 81 2.59 -25.88 -5.34
N LYS A 82 1.93 -25.82 -6.50
CA LYS A 82 0.88 -24.83 -6.81
C LYS A 82 -0.39 -25.02 -5.98
N ASN A 83 -0.77 -26.26 -5.68
CA ASN A 83 -1.88 -26.57 -4.80
C ASN A 83 -1.55 -26.36 -3.32
N GLU A 84 -0.33 -26.67 -2.87
CA GLU A 84 0.16 -26.32 -1.53
C GLU A 84 0.19 -24.79 -1.32
N SER A 85 0.44 -24.03 -2.38
CA SER A 85 0.33 -22.55 -2.41
C SER A 85 -1.12 -22.04 -2.27
N LYS A 86 -2.12 -22.83 -2.70
CA LYS A 86 -3.54 -22.56 -2.46
C LYS A 86 -3.97 -22.93 -1.04
N VAL A 87 -3.44 -24.03 -0.49
CA VAL A 87 -3.72 -24.47 0.89
C VAL A 87 -3.11 -23.52 1.93
N ALA A 88 -1.97 -22.87 1.62
CA ALA A 88 -1.41 -21.81 2.46
C ALA A 88 -2.32 -20.57 2.59
N GLN A 89 -3.34 -20.39 1.73
CA GLN A 89 -4.36 -19.36 1.88
C GLN A 89 -5.43 -19.71 2.94
N LEU A 90 -5.54 -20.98 3.33
CA LEU A 90 -6.37 -21.44 4.44
C LEU A 90 -5.48 -21.78 5.64
N SER A 91 -4.82 -20.76 6.20
CA SER A 91 -4.40 -20.88 7.60
C SER A 91 -5.60 -20.51 8.48
N PRO A 92 -5.87 -21.24 9.58
CA PRO A 92 -6.96 -20.91 10.51
C PRO A 92 -6.80 -19.48 11.04
N PRO A 93 -7.84 -18.86 11.61
CA PRO A 93 -7.74 -17.49 12.10
C PRO A 93 -6.59 -17.46 13.11
N VAL A 94 -5.48 -16.82 12.73
CA VAL A 94 -4.53 -16.32 13.72
C VAL A 94 -5.41 -15.48 14.62
N GLN A 95 -5.64 -15.96 15.84
CA GLN A 95 -6.43 -15.27 16.85
C GLN A 95 -6.01 -13.81 16.74
N GLN A 96 -6.96 -12.99 16.31
CA GLN A 96 -6.75 -11.60 15.95
C GLN A 96 -6.43 -10.89 17.25
N LYS A 97 -5.17 -11.01 17.71
CA LYS A 97 -4.69 -10.37 18.92
C LYS A 97 -4.95 -8.89 18.72
N ASP A 98 -5.62 -8.29 19.69
CA ASP A 98 -5.84 -6.86 19.71
C ASP A 98 -4.50 -6.15 19.47
N LEU A 99 -4.47 -5.26 18.48
CA LEU A 99 -3.27 -4.48 18.17
C LEU A 99 -3.17 -3.39 19.22
N ILE A 100 -2.57 -3.70 20.36
CA ILE A 100 -2.41 -2.75 21.46
C ILE A 100 -1.19 -1.87 21.17
N ILE A 101 -1.44 -0.57 20.97
CA ILE A 101 -0.42 0.43 20.68
C ILE A 101 -0.26 1.33 21.91
N ALA A 102 0.98 1.53 22.35
CA ALA A 102 1.26 2.49 23.43
C ALA A 102 0.88 3.90 22.97
N GLY A 103 -0.06 4.52 23.67
CA GLY A 103 -0.43 5.91 23.51
C GLY A 103 0.49 6.84 24.32
N ARG A 104 0.12 8.12 24.38
CA ARG A 104 0.96 9.18 24.98
C ARG A 104 1.19 9.12 26.49
N SER A 105 0.40 8.36 27.24
CA SER A 105 0.57 8.22 28.68
C SER A 105 0.95 6.79 29.01
N PRO A 106 1.76 6.53 30.07
CA PRO A 106 2.21 5.19 30.45
C PRO A 106 1.08 4.16 30.63
N ASN A 107 -0.17 4.62 30.82
CA ASN A 107 -1.37 3.80 30.96
C ASN A 107 -2.42 4.02 29.85
N ASN A 108 -2.11 4.77 28.80
CA ASN A 108 -3.03 4.96 27.68
C ASN A 108 -2.66 3.98 26.57
N TYR A 109 -3.46 2.93 26.41
CA TYR A 109 -3.29 1.94 25.36
C TYR A 109 -4.38 2.10 24.32
N ILE A 110 -3.99 2.22 23.06
CA ILE A 110 -4.91 2.39 21.94
C ILE A 110 -5.07 1.03 21.26
N ASN A 111 -6.30 0.53 21.14
CA ASN A 111 -6.56 -0.64 20.31
C ASN A 111 -6.61 -0.20 18.84
N GLY A 112 -5.54 -0.47 18.10
CA GLY A 112 -5.42 -0.13 16.68
C GLY A 112 -6.53 -0.74 15.83
N SER A 113 -7.13 -1.86 16.25
CA SER A 113 -8.27 -2.46 15.54
C SER A 113 -9.50 -1.55 15.52
N ASP A 114 -9.66 -0.62 16.47
CA ASP A 114 -10.79 0.32 16.51
C ASP A 114 -10.77 1.31 15.35
N TYR A 115 -9.59 1.56 14.79
CA TYR A 115 -9.38 2.43 13.64
C TYR A 115 -9.51 1.71 12.31
N ILE A 116 -9.53 0.37 12.31
CA ILE A 116 -9.59 -0.42 11.08
C ILE A 116 -11.05 -0.78 10.79
N ARG A 117 -11.55 -0.33 9.63
CA ARG A 117 -12.87 -0.71 9.15
C ARG A 117 -13.06 -2.23 9.09
N LYS A 118 -14.14 -2.72 9.72
CA LYS A 118 -14.45 -4.15 9.86
C LYS A 118 -14.75 -4.83 8.53
N ASP A 119 -15.28 -4.09 7.56
CA ASP A 119 -15.65 -4.55 6.22
C ASP A 119 -14.48 -4.60 5.23
N LEU A 120 -13.26 -4.23 5.64
CA LEU A 120 -12.07 -4.33 4.79
C LEU A 120 -11.64 -5.78 4.56
N PRO A 121 -11.04 -6.11 3.40
CA PRO A 121 -10.37 -7.38 3.19
C PRO A 121 -9.26 -7.62 4.23
N ASP A 122 -9.10 -8.87 4.68
CA ASP A 122 -8.12 -9.20 5.74
C ASP A 122 -6.69 -8.85 5.35
N GLN A 123 -6.35 -8.98 4.07
CA GLN A 123 -5.06 -8.52 3.56
C GLN A 123 -4.85 -7.02 3.79
N THR A 124 -5.85 -6.18 3.53
CA THR A 124 -5.79 -4.74 3.79
C THR A 124 -5.68 -4.46 5.29
N LYS A 125 -6.47 -5.15 6.13
CA LYS A 125 -6.37 -5.03 7.60
C LYS A 125 -4.97 -5.35 8.09
N ASN A 126 -4.35 -6.42 7.58
CA ASN A 126 -3.00 -6.82 7.97
C ASN A 126 -1.94 -5.81 7.53
N LEU A 127 -2.05 -5.26 6.32
CA LEU A 127 -1.15 -4.20 5.86
C LEU A 127 -1.27 -2.92 6.70
N LEU A 128 -2.50 -2.58 7.14
CA LEU A 128 -2.72 -1.46 8.06
C LEU A 128 -2.05 -1.73 9.40
N ARG A 129 -2.24 -2.91 10.00
CA ARG A 129 -1.57 -3.27 11.27
C ARG A 129 -0.04 -3.20 11.18
N LEU A 130 0.53 -3.79 10.12
CA LEU A 130 1.98 -3.74 9.87
C LEU A 130 2.50 -2.32 9.66
N GLU A 131 1.68 -1.42 9.08
CA GLU A 131 2.05 -0.02 8.95
C GLU A 131 1.96 0.71 10.30
N MET A 132 0.92 0.44 11.09
CA MET A 132 0.70 1.04 12.43
C MET A 132 1.83 0.70 13.41
N GLU A 133 2.38 -0.51 13.35
CA GLU A 133 3.49 -0.97 14.20
C GLU A 133 4.82 -0.28 13.93
N LYS A 134 4.99 0.35 12.75
CA LYS A 134 6.25 1.02 12.41
C LYS A 134 6.44 2.30 13.22
N ASP A 135 7.69 2.62 13.51
CA ASP A 135 8.08 3.93 14.01
C ASP A 135 7.81 5.04 12.99
N ILE A 136 7.45 6.23 13.47
CA ILE A 136 7.33 7.42 12.62
C ILE A 136 8.68 7.68 11.94
N SER A 137 8.62 7.94 10.63
CA SER A 137 9.82 8.25 9.87
C SER A 137 10.42 9.57 10.36
N THR A 138 11.74 9.65 10.47
CA THR A 138 12.47 10.91 10.72
C THR A 138 12.25 11.96 9.63
N SER A 139 11.84 11.54 8.44
CA SER A 139 11.44 12.41 7.33
C SER A 139 9.96 12.79 7.36
N ASP A 140 9.16 12.31 8.31
CA ASP A 140 7.76 12.75 8.46
C ASP A 140 7.71 14.23 8.91
N GLU A 141 6.66 14.92 8.52
CA GLU A 141 6.54 16.36 8.73
C GLU A 141 5.09 16.82 8.83
N ALA A 142 4.91 17.94 9.52
CA ALA A 142 3.63 18.62 9.65
C ALA A 142 3.23 19.32 8.35
N GLY A 143 1.93 19.36 8.09
CA GLY A 143 1.35 19.99 6.91
C GLY A 143 -0.12 19.65 6.77
N PHE A 144 -0.55 19.39 5.54
CA PHE A 144 -1.94 19.07 5.22
C PHE A 144 -2.05 17.79 4.42
N ILE A 145 -3.08 17.01 4.73
CA ILE A 145 -3.67 16.07 3.78
C ILE A 145 -4.70 16.85 2.98
N TYR A 146 -4.67 16.77 1.66
CA TYR A 146 -5.62 17.46 0.80
C TYR A 146 -6.28 16.50 -0.18
N MET A 147 -7.48 16.86 -0.61
CA MET A 147 -8.23 16.10 -1.59
C MET A 147 -8.81 17.03 -2.65
N PHE A 148 -8.69 16.65 -3.92
CA PHE A 148 -9.25 17.42 -5.03
C PHE A 148 -9.84 16.52 -6.11
N THR A 149 -10.65 17.10 -6.98
CA THR A 149 -11.19 16.46 -8.19
C THR A 149 -10.84 17.26 -9.45
N ILE A 150 -11.07 16.68 -10.63
CA ILE A 150 -10.83 17.36 -11.91
C ILE A 150 -12.17 17.86 -12.46
N VAL A 151 -12.26 19.17 -12.73
CA VAL A 151 -13.51 19.84 -13.16
C VAL A 151 -14.03 19.31 -14.51
N ASN A 152 -13.14 18.87 -15.40
CA ASN A 152 -13.47 18.38 -16.75
C ASN A 152 -13.35 16.85 -16.91
N SER A 153 -13.82 16.06 -15.93
CA SER A 153 -13.97 14.62 -16.15
C SER A 153 -15.02 14.39 -17.23
N GLN A 154 -14.63 13.86 -18.40
CA GLN A 154 -15.55 13.55 -19.50
C GLN A 154 -16.69 12.58 -19.09
N ASN A 155 -16.57 11.93 -17.94
CA ASN A 155 -17.64 11.18 -17.30
C ASN A 155 -18.25 11.96 -16.12
N LYS A 156 -19.38 12.64 -16.35
CA LYS A 156 -20.17 13.33 -15.30
C LYS A 156 -20.73 12.37 -14.23
N SER A 157 -20.79 11.07 -14.51
CA SER A 157 -21.39 10.06 -13.64
C SER A 157 -20.45 9.53 -12.55
N LYS A 158 -19.13 9.64 -12.72
CA LYS A 158 -18.14 9.11 -11.77
C LYS A 158 -17.38 10.25 -11.07
N GLN A 159 -17.28 10.16 -9.75
CA GLN A 159 -16.52 11.11 -8.92
C GLN A 159 -15.19 10.48 -8.54
N TYR A 160 -14.11 10.94 -9.18
CA TYR A 160 -12.75 10.57 -8.80
C TYR A 160 -12.16 11.61 -7.87
N PHE A 161 -11.51 11.13 -6.82
CA PHE A 161 -10.83 11.93 -5.82
C PHE A 161 -9.35 11.63 -5.84
N LYS A 162 -8.52 12.68 -5.88
CA LYS A 162 -7.09 12.53 -5.62
C LYS A 162 -6.78 12.96 -4.20
N ILE A 163 -6.09 12.11 -3.46
CA ILE A 163 -5.66 12.38 -2.09
C ILE A 163 -4.15 12.48 -2.05
N GLY A 164 -3.63 13.60 -1.54
CA GLY A 164 -2.20 13.85 -1.41
C GLY A 164 -1.85 14.59 -0.12
N ARG A 165 -0.57 14.88 0.06
CA ARG A 165 -0.05 15.67 1.18
C ARG A 165 0.84 16.84 0.75
N GLY A 166 0.93 17.88 1.59
CA GLY A 166 1.89 18.97 1.40
C GLY A 166 1.80 20.06 2.48
N LYS A 167 2.87 20.85 2.63
CA LYS A 167 2.93 22.01 3.55
C LYS A 167 2.08 23.19 3.07
N ASP A 168 2.14 23.46 1.77
CA ASP A 168 1.40 24.53 1.09
C ASP A 168 0.58 23.89 -0.03
N VAL A 169 -0.71 23.70 0.24
CA VAL A 169 -1.63 22.98 -0.64
C VAL A 169 -1.86 23.78 -1.91
N GLU A 170 -1.97 25.09 -1.80
CA GLU A 170 -2.20 26.02 -2.90
C GLU A 170 -1.04 26.00 -3.89
N LYS A 171 0.20 26.10 -3.39
CA LYS A 171 1.41 25.96 -4.21
C LYS A 171 1.51 24.57 -4.84
N ARG A 172 1.15 23.52 -4.09
CA ARG A 172 1.15 22.15 -4.61
C ARG A 172 0.14 21.98 -5.74
N LEU A 173 -1.08 22.51 -5.61
CA LEU A 173 -2.09 22.48 -6.66
C LEU A 173 -1.63 23.25 -7.89
N LYS A 174 -1.09 24.46 -7.75
CA LYS A 174 -0.52 25.22 -8.88
C LYS A 174 0.57 24.46 -9.62
N GLN A 175 1.43 23.72 -8.91
CA GLN A 175 2.43 22.86 -9.56
C GLN A 175 1.76 21.72 -10.36
N TRP A 176 0.70 21.13 -9.83
CA TRP A 176 -0.08 20.10 -10.50
C TRP A 176 -0.77 20.65 -11.76
N GLU A 177 -1.40 21.82 -11.69
CA GLU A 177 -2.03 22.47 -12.84
C GLU A 177 -1.01 22.75 -13.95
N LYS A 178 0.16 23.31 -13.59
CA LYS A 178 1.24 23.58 -14.55
C LYS A 178 1.84 22.32 -15.16
N LYS A 179 2.07 21.27 -14.35
CA LYS A 179 2.75 20.05 -14.81
C LYS A 179 1.82 19.10 -15.56
N CYS A 180 0.56 19.00 -15.12
CA CYS A 180 -0.36 17.96 -15.56
C CYS A 180 -1.50 18.50 -16.42
N SER A 181 -1.64 19.83 -16.53
CA SER A 181 -2.69 20.51 -17.32
C SER A 181 -4.11 20.13 -16.90
N TYR A 182 -4.31 19.77 -15.63
CA TYR A 182 -5.64 19.57 -15.05
C TYR A 182 -6.13 20.86 -14.39
N ASN A 183 -7.44 21.13 -14.50
CA ASN A 183 -8.09 22.11 -13.62
C ASN A 183 -8.49 21.38 -12.32
N ALA A 184 -7.72 21.62 -11.26
CA ALA A 184 -7.87 20.94 -9.99
C ALA A 184 -8.82 21.71 -9.07
N ASN A 185 -10.00 21.14 -8.79
CA ASN A 185 -10.92 21.70 -7.81
C ASN A 185 -10.63 21.12 -6.43
N LEU A 186 -10.00 21.92 -5.57
CA LEU A 186 -9.75 21.56 -4.17
C LEU A 186 -11.09 21.35 -3.45
N LEU A 187 -11.28 20.18 -2.86
CA LEU A 187 -12.49 19.85 -2.13
C LEU A 187 -12.33 20.12 -0.64
N GLU A 188 -11.19 19.75 -0.06
CA GLU A 188 -10.89 19.97 1.35
C GLU A 188 -9.40 19.75 1.65
N LYS A 189 -8.94 20.34 2.76
CA LYS A 189 -7.62 20.08 3.35
C LYS A 189 -7.74 19.92 4.87
N PHE A 190 -6.94 19.03 5.43
CA PHE A 190 -6.93 18.64 6.83
C PHE A 190 -5.53 18.86 7.39
N LYS A 191 -5.39 19.68 8.43
CA LYS A 191 -4.11 19.90 9.12
C LYS A 191 -3.72 18.62 9.87
N CYS A 192 -2.46 18.21 9.76
CA CYS A 192 -1.93 17.05 10.48
C CYS A 192 -0.42 17.17 10.70
N LYS A 193 0.09 16.63 11.81
CA LYS A 193 1.51 16.63 12.17
C LYS A 193 2.34 15.55 11.48
N TYR A 194 1.70 14.42 11.17
CA TYR A 194 2.35 13.22 10.63
C TYR A 194 1.83 12.93 9.22
N THR A 195 2.04 13.87 8.31
CA THR A 195 1.43 13.80 6.97
C THR A 195 1.86 12.58 6.19
N HIS A 196 3.09 12.08 6.39
CA HIS A 196 3.57 10.90 5.65
C HIS A 196 2.88 9.63 6.13
N ARG A 197 2.84 9.43 7.45
CA ARG A 197 2.15 8.30 8.08
C ARG A 197 0.66 8.30 7.76
N VAL A 198 -0.01 9.44 7.91
CA VAL A 198 -1.45 9.55 7.67
C VAL A 198 -1.80 9.28 6.22
N GLU A 199 -1.09 9.88 5.25
CA GLU A 199 -1.34 9.62 3.83
C GLU A 199 -1.18 8.14 3.50
N ARG A 200 -0.14 7.49 4.05
CA ARG A 200 0.13 6.08 3.82
C ARG A 200 -1.00 5.18 4.33
N LEU A 201 -1.50 5.42 5.54
CA LEU A 201 -2.60 4.66 6.13
C LEU A 201 -3.90 4.86 5.34
N ILE A 202 -4.21 6.10 4.94
CA ILE A 202 -5.37 6.39 4.07
C ILE A 202 -5.27 5.63 2.74
N HIS A 203 -4.11 5.66 2.09
CA HIS A 203 -3.91 4.98 0.81
C HIS A 203 -3.98 3.46 0.90
N LEU A 204 -3.58 2.89 2.04
CA LEU A 204 -3.73 1.46 2.32
C LEU A 204 -5.19 1.10 2.54
N GLU A 205 -5.92 1.86 3.36
CA GLU A 205 -7.34 1.60 3.62
C GLU A 205 -8.18 1.72 2.34
N LEU A 206 -7.91 2.74 1.53
CA LEU A 206 -8.63 3.00 0.29
C LEU A 206 -8.05 2.24 -0.92
N SER A 207 -7.18 1.24 -0.70
CA SER A 207 -6.48 0.57 -1.80
C SER A 207 -7.43 -0.18 -2.75
N ASN A 208 -8.54 -0.70 -2.25
CA ASN A 208 -9.54 -1.43 -3.01
C ASN A 208 -10.38 -0.54 -3.94
N ILE A 209 -10.41 0.77 -3.69
CA ILE A 209 -11.12 1.75 -4.52
C ILE A 209 -10.16 2.61 -5.36
N LYS A 210 -8.85 2.30 -5.35
CA LYS A 210 -7.87 2.98 -6.19
C LYS A 210 -8.17 2.70 -7.65
N VAL A 211 -8.05 3.75 -8.47
CA VAL A 211 -8.23 3.65 -9.92
C VAL A 211 -6.96 4.05 -10.63
N SER A 212 -6.60 3.24 -11.64
CA SER A 212 -5.58 3.62 -12.61
C SER A 212 -6.27 4.38 -13.73
N LEU A 213 -6.09 5.70 -13.74
CA LEU A 213 -6.53 6.53 -14.86
C LEU A 213 -5.53 6.42 -16.01
N PRO A 214 -5.94 6.72 -17.26
CA PRO A 214 -5.01 6.80 -18.38
C PRO A 214 -3.82 7.74 -18.09
N PRO A 215 -2.69 7.56 -18.81
CA PRO A 215 -1.54 8.44 -18.68
C PRO A 215 -1.94 9.92 -18.75
N CYS A 216 -1.35 10.72 -17.88
CA CYS A 216 -1.68 12.13 -17.76
C CYS A 216 -1.48 12.87 -19.10
N SER A 217 -2.45 13.68 -19.50
CA SER A 217 -2.36 14.48 -20.74
C SER A 217 -1.19 15.46 -20.73
N GLY A 218 -0.91 16.12 -19.59
CA GLY A 218 0.25 16.99 -19.40
C GLY A 218 1.58 16.24 -19.24
N CYS A 219 1.76 15.52 -18.12
CA CYS A 219 3.08 14.96 -17.76
C CYS A 219 3.39 13.56 -18.32
N LYS A 220 2.42 12.90 -18.98
CA LYS A 220 2.52 11.55 -19.56
C LYS A 220 2.73 10.39 -18.57
N GLU A 221 2.80 10.67 -17.27
CA GLU A 221 2.89 9.66 -16.22
C GLU A 221 1.52 9.14 -15.77
N ILE A 222 1.50 7.93 -15.20
CA ILE A 222 0.32 7.38 -14.54
C ILE A 222 0.31 7.82 -13.07
N HIS A 223 -0.69 8.62 -12.71
CA HIS A 223 -0.92 9.05 -11.33
C HIS A 223 -1.66 7.97 -10.54
N LYS A 224 -1.16 7.61 -9.36
CA LYS A 224 -1.61 6.41 -8.61
C LYS A 224 -2.47 6.70 -7.39
N GLU A 225 -2.68 7.98 -7.12
CA GLU A 225 -3.39 8.45 -5.93
C GLU A 225 -4.83 8.84 -6.25
N TRP A 226 -5.45 8.21 -7.25
CA TRP A 226 -6.85 8.42 -7.61
C TRP A 226 -7.74 7.33 -7.02
N PHE A 227 -8.91 7.74 -6.52
CA PHE A 227 -9.88 6.87 -5.84
C PHE A 227 -11.28 7.11 -6.41
N ASP A 228 -12.04 6.04 -6.66
CA ASP A 228 -13.43 6.12 -7.13
C ASP A 228 -14.41 6.21 -5.96
N GLY A 229 -15.07 7.36 -5.83
CA GLY A 229 -16.08 7.61 -4.81
C GLY A 229 -17.29 6.68 -4.86
N GLY A 230 -17.61 6.13 -6.04
CA GLY A 230 -18.71 5.19 -6.19
C GLY A 230 -18.43 3.81 -5.60
N LEU A 231 -17.14 3.46 -5.39
CA LEU A 231 -16.75 2.16 -4.85
C LEU A 231 -16.73 2.11 -3.31
N ILE A 232 -16.69 3.26 -2.64
CA ILE A 232 -16.74 3.33 -1.18
C ILE A 232 -18.16 3.53 -0.66
N SER A 233 -19.05 4.10 -1.47
CA SER A 233 -20.44 4.30 -1.09
C SER A 233 -21.35 4.24 -2.31
N ASN A 234 -22.36 3.37 -2.25
CA ASN A 234 -23.33 3.17 -3.32
C ASN A 234 -24.37 4.29 -3.41
N THR A 235 -24.42 5.19 -2.42
CA THR A 235 -25.31 6.36 -2.45
C THR A 235 -24.68 7.48 -3.29
N LYS A 236 -25.45 8.07 -4.20
CA LYS A 236 -24.96 9.15 -5.05
C LYS A 236 -24.51 10.34 -4.19
N GLY A 237 -23.28 10.80 -4.39
CA GLY A 237 -22.71 11.97 -3.70
C GLY A 237 -22.20 11.74 -2.26
N SER A 238 -22.32 10.53 -1.70
CA SER A 238 -21.80 10.23 -0.35
C SER A 238 -20.33 9.79 -0.33
N GLY A 239 -19.75 9.44 -1.49
CA GLY A 239 -18.36 9.00 -1.60
C GLY A 239 -17.37 10.00 -1.00
N LEU A 240 -17.60 11.30 -1.22
CA LEU A 240 -16.83 12.37 -0.60
C LEU A 240 -16.88 12.29 0.93
N LYS A 241 -18.08 12.20 1.50
CA LYS A 241 -18.29 12.11 2.96
C LYS A 241 -17.62 10.86 3.55
N ALA A 242 -17.69 9.73 2.85
CA ALA A 242 -17.04 8.50 3.28
C ALA A 242 -15.52 8.63 3.32
N ILE A 243 -14.90 9.20 2.28
CA ILE A 243 -13.44 9.44 2.25
C ILE A 243 -13.02 10.43 3.33
N LYS A 244 -13.77 11.52 3.53
CA LYS A 244 -13.50 12.47 4.63
C LYS A 244 -13.45 11.76 5.99
N LYS A 245 -14.37 10.83 6.25
CA LYS A 245 -14.39 10.03 7.49
C LYS A 245 -13.13 9.17 7.64
N VAL A 246 -12.65 8.55 6.56
CA VAL A 246 -11.40 7.77 6.56
C VAL A 246 -10.19 8.66 6.87
N ILE A 247 -10.10 9.83 6.23
CA ILE A 247 -9.00 10.78 6.48
C ILE A 247 -9.00 11.21 7.95
N GLN A 248 -10.16 11.63 8.47
CA GLN A 248 -10.28 12.10 9.85
C GLN A 248 -9.96 10.99 10.86
N ASN A 249 -10.35 9.75 10.57
CA ASN A 249 -10.07 8.58 11.39
C ASN A 249 -8.54 8.36 11.53
N TRP A 250 -7.79 8.41 10.43
CA TRP A 250 -6.34 8.22 10.47
C TRP A 250 -5.56 9.39 11.06
N ILE A 251 -6.06 10.62 10.92
CA ILE A 251 -5.53 11.78 11.64
C ILE A 251 -5.73 11.58 13.14
N THR A 252 -6.95 11.22 13.56
CA THR A 252 -7.28 10.99 14.99
C THR A 252 -6.40 9.90 15.59
N PHE A 253 -6.20 8.80 14.86
CA PHE A 253 -5.28 7.74 15.26
C PHE A 253 -3.87 8.28 15.53
N CYS A 254 -3.28 8.99 14.55
CA CYS A 254 -1.92 9.49 14.69
C CYS A 254 -1.81 10.54 15.80
N ASP A 255 -2.84 11.37 15.98
CA ASP A 255 -2.85 12.37 17.04
C ASP A 255 -2.86 11.69 18.42
N GLN A 256 -3.63 10.62 18.61
CA GLN A 256 -3.68 9.89 19.87
C GLN A 256 -2.38 9.13 20.17
N VAL A 257 -1.81 8.46 19.17
CA VAL A 257 -0.58 7.68 19.34
C VAL A 257 0.64 8.59 19.52
N TYR A 258 0.80 9.61 18.67
CA TYR A 258 2.07 10.33 18.53
C TYR A 258 2.04 11.79 19.03
N GLY A 259 0.89 12.46 19.06
CA GLY A 259 0.83 13.91 19.35
C GLY A 259 -0.10 14.69 18.42
N PRO A 260 -0.81 15.75 18.85
CA PRO A 260 -1.61 16.55 17.93
C PRO A 260 -0.71 17.51 17.14
N ALA A 261 -1.25 18.09 16.08
CA ALA A 261 -0.63 19.12 15.25
C ALA A 261 -0.74 20.56 15.79
#